data_AF-A0A9D6FMP7-F1
#
_entry.id   AF-A0A9D6FMP7-F1
#
_cell.length_a   1.000
_cell.length_b   1.000
_cell.length_c   1.000
_cell.angle_alpha   90.00
_cell.angle_beta   90.00
_cell.angle_gamma   90.00
#
_symmetry.space_group_name_H-M   'P 1'
#
loop_
_entity.id
_entity.type
_entity.pdbx_description
1 polymer ?
#
loop_
_entity_poly.entity_id
_entity_poly.type
_entity_poly.pdbx_seq_one_letter_code
_entity_poly.pdbx_strand_id
1 'polypeptide(L)'
;MSMKQAYEAGSKAFREKLAREAPADEALLRQMRESDTIVVRGTYDFAEDVLSAMQVPFVLVEPGLLAQTTLRPEQAVLVNCPGQIERAGLDQLRRFVETGGYLVTTDWALKHVLESAFPGFVEYNGRPSCDDVVRVEVVDRGVEMLKDLLDSKDDPQWWLEGSSYPIRVLDPGKVEVLIRSKEMEEKYGEAPIAVRFSCGKGSVFHIVSHYYLQRTETRTNRQKGAAKEYLAEKGIVAAQAAAEGLEAGAVESAYTSTGFLGKILIKRQQSKA
;
A
#
# COMPACT_ATOMS: atom_id res chain seq x y z
N MET A 1 -2.76 17.92 -13.29
CA MET A 1 -3.83 16.94 -12.97
C MET A 1 -3.82 16.70 -11.47
N SER A 2 -4.98 16.55 -10.82
CA SER A 2 -5.00 16.28 -9.38
C SER A 2 -4.94 14.78 -9.12
N MET A 3 -3.92 14.32 -8.38
CA MET A 3 -3.83 12.91 -7.97
C MET A 3 -5.08 12.46 -7.20
N LYS A 4 -5.77 13.36 -6.51
CA LYS A 4 -7.05 13.07 -5.85
C LYS A 4 -8.08 12.48 -6.82
N GLN A 5 -8.25 13.10 -7.99
CA GLN A 5 -9.18 12.60 -9.01
C GLN A 5 -8.72 11.24 -9.57
N ALA A 6 -7.41 11.04 -9.70
CA ALA A 6 -6.86 9.75 -10.10
C ALA A 6 -7.15 8.65 -9.07
N TYR A 7 -7.08 8.96 -7.76
CA TYR A 7 -7.46 8.05 -6.68
C TYR A 7 -8.95 7.78 -6.61
N GLU A 8 -9.81 8.78 -6.86
CA GLU A 8 -11.25 8.58 -6.99
C GLU A 8 -11.58 7.61 -8.15
N ALA A 9 -10.99 7.85 -9.32
CA ALA A 9 -11.16 6.98 -10.49
C ALA A 9 -10.58 5.58 -10.25
N GLY A 10 -9.35 5.48 -9.74
CA GLY A 10 -8.63 4.24 -9.47
C GLY A 10 -9.33 3.39 -8.41
N SER A 11 -9.83 4.00 -7.34
CA SER A 11 -10.60 3.31 -6.30
C SER A 11 -11.93 2.79 -6.81
N LYS A 12 -12.66 3.60 -7.59
CA LYS A 12 -13.91 3.16 -8.22
C LYS A 12 -13.67 2.01 -9.19
N ALA A 13 -12.59 2.08 -9.97
CA ALA A 13 -12.17 1.04 -10.88
C ALA A 13 -11.83 -0.28 -10.14
N PHE A 14 -11.07 -0.20 -9.05
CA PHE A 14 -10.77 -1.35 -8.20
C PHE A 14 -12.02 -1.99 -7.61
N ARG A 15 -12.95 -1.19 -7.06
CA ARG A 15 -14.22 -1.68 -6.51
C ARG A 15 -15.11 -2.31 -7.58
N GLU A 16 -15.19 -1.72 -8.76
CA GLU A 16 -15.97 -2.27 -9.89
C GLU A 16 -15.41 -3.62 -10.36
N LYS A 17 -14.08 -3.73 -10.49
CA LYS A 17 -13.43 -5.00 -10.82
C LYS A 17 -13.70 -6.07 -9.76
N LEU A 18 -13.55 -5.73 -8.47
CA LEU A 18 -13.89 -6.65 -7.38
C LEU A 18 -15.35 -7.08 -7.41
N ALA A 19 -16.30 -6.16 -7.60
CA ALA A 19 -17.73 -6.50 -7.66
C ALA A 19 -18.04 -7.52 -8.78
N ARG A 20 -17.32 -7.43 -9.91
CA ARG A 20 -17.49 -8.32 -11.06
C ARG A 20 -16.78 -9.66 -10.87
N GLU A 21 -15.54 -9.65 -10.40
CA GLU A 21 -14.64 -10.81 -10.46
C GLU A 21 -14.51 -11.54 -9.10
N ALA A 22 -14.69 -10.83 -8.00
CA ALA A 22 -14.57 -11.35 -6.63
C ALA A 22 -15.64 -10.70 -5.70
N PRO A 23 -16.94 -10.90 -5.95
CA PRO A 23 -18.02 -10.23 -5.21
C PRO A 23 -17.99 -10.51 -3.70
N ALA A 24 -17.44 -11.66 -3.28
CA ALA A 24 -17.23 -11.95 -1.86
C ALA A 24 -16.20 -11.00 -1.22
N ASP A 25 -15.09 -10.71 -1.91
CA ASP A 25 -14.06 -9.78 -1.44
C ASP A 25 -14.57 -8.33 -1.44
N GLU A 26 -15.37 -7.94 -2.44
CA GLU A 26 -16.05 -6.64 -2.46
C GLU A 26 -16.98 -6.49 -1.25
N ALA A 27 -17.75 -7.53 -0.94
CA ALA A 27 -18.66 -7.53 0.21
C ALA A 27 -17.90 -7.40 1.54
N LEU A 28 -16.72 -8.02 1.67
CA LEU A 28 -15.86 -7.86 2.85
C LEU A 28 -15.47 -6.40 3.06
N LEU A 29 -15.01 -5.70 2.02
CA LEU A 29 -14.67 -4.28 2.12
C LEU A 29 -15.89 -3.42 2.45
N ARG A 30 -17.06 -3.72 1.86
CA ARG A 30 -18.31 -2.99 2.12
C ARG A 30 -18.82 -3.17 3.55
N GLN A 31 -18.53 -4.31 4.19
CA GLN A 31 -18.98 -4.63 5.55
C GLN A 31 -18.00 -4.19 6.64
N MET A 32 -16.84 -3.63 6.26
CA MET A 32 -15.88 -3.12 7.23
C MET A 32 -16.51 -2.01 8.09
N ARG A 33 -16.24 -2.08 9.38
CA ARG A 33 -16.60 -1.05 10.35
C ARG A 33 -15.40 -0.14 10.56
N GLU A 34 -15.65 1.09 10.99
CA GLU A 34 -14.60 2.07 11.29
C GLU A 34 -13.52 1.50 12.23
N SER A 35 -13.95 0.78 13.26
CA SER A 35 -13.06 0.11 14.21
C SER A 35 -12.26 -1.07 13.66
N ASP A 36 -12.41 -1.47 12.39
CA ASP A 36 -11.63 -2.55 11.79
C ASP A 36 -10.31 -2.07 11.19
N THR A 37 -10.16 -0.77 10.95
CA THR A 37 -8.93 -0.15 10.41
C THR A 37 -8.56 1.06 11.24
N ILE A 38 -7.32 1.09 11.73
CA ILE A 38 -6.74 2.23 12.42
C ILE A 38 -5.66 2.82 11.51
N VAL A 39 -5.67 4.14 11.33
CA VAL A 39 -4.60 4.88 10.67
C VAL A 39 -3.89 5.70 11.72
N VAL A 40 -2.59 5.50 11.88
CA VAL A 40 -1.72 6.37 12.67
C VAL A 40 -1.23 7.48 11.76
N ARG A 41 -1.59 8.72 12.08
CA ARG A 41 -1.31 9.88 11.25
C ARG A 41 0.19 10.01 10.99
N GLY A 42 0.51 10.32 9.73
CA GLY A 42 1.85 10.69 9.29
C GLY A 42 1.92 12.14 8.85
N THR A 43 3.07 12.52 8.33
CA THR A 43 3.30 13.85 7.72
C THR A 43 3.45 13.76 6.21
N TYR A 44 3.93 12.62 5.70
CA TYR A 44 4.33 12.48 4.30
C TYR A 44 3.44 11.52 3.51
N ASP A 45 2.85 10.51 4.15
CA ASP A 45 1.83 9.66 3.50
C ASP A 45 0.44 9.93 4.08
N PHE A 46 -0.57 9.73 3.24
CA PHE A 46 -2.00 9.99 3.49
C PHE A 46 -2.84 8.78 3.07
N ALA A 47 -2.53 7.59 3.61
CA ALA A 47 -3.28 6.38 3.29
C ALA A 47 -4.79 6.51 3.61
N GLU A 48 -5.17 7.37 4.56
CA GLU A 48 -6.56 7.73 4.85
C GLU A 48 -7.31 8.31 3.65
N ASP A 49 -6.63 9.03 2.75
CA ASP A 49 -7.26 9.57 1.53
C ASP A 49 -7.54 8.44 0.53
N VAL A 50 -6.65 7.44 0.47
CA VAL A 50 -6.86 6.22 -0.33
C VAL A 50 -8.03 5.41 0.23
N LEU A 51 -8.09 5.21 1.56
CA LEU A 51 -9.22 4.54 2.22
C LEU A 51 -10.54 5.27 1.98
N SER A 52 -10.52 6.61 2.07
CA SER A 52 -11.70 7.46 1.80
C SER A 52 -12.17 7.31 0.34
N ALA A 53 -11.25 7.33 -0.63
CA ALA A 53 -11.58 7.10 -2.04
C ALA A 53 -12.14 5.68 -2.30
N MET A 54 -11.68 4.68 -1.55
CA MET A 54 -12.22 3.31 -1.57
C MET A 54 -13.54 3.14 -0.80
N GLN A 55 -13.98 4.16 -0.07
CA GLN A 55 -15.11 4.11 0.88
C GLN A 55 -14.92 3.04 1.96
N VAL A 56 -13.69 2.90 2.46
CA VAL A 56 -13.37 2.04 3.61
C VAL A 56 -13.30 2.93 4.85
N PRO A 57 -14.09 2.64 5.90
CA PRO A 57 -14.06 3.44 7.12
C PRO A 57 -12.83 3.12 7.97
N PHE A 58 -12.34 4.10 8.71
CA PHE A 58 -11.15 3.99 9.56
C PHE A 58 -11.22 4.94 10.76
N VAL A 59 -10.50 4.59 11.82
CA VAL A 59 -10.22 5.50 12.95
C VAL A 59 -8.85 6.13 12.73
N LEU A 60 -8.77 7.46 12.78
CA LEU A 60 -7.51 8.19 12.72
C LEU A 60 -6.97 8.45 14.13
N VAL A 61 -5.69 8.15 14.36
CA VAL A 61 -5.01 8.23 15.66
C VAL A 61 -3.73 9.03 15.53
N GLU A 62 -3.50 9.97 16.45
CA GLU A 62 -2.22 10.68 16.52
C GLU A 62 -1.11 9.77 17.06
N PRO A 63 0.14 9.86 16.56
CA PRO A 63 1.24 9.00 17.00
C PRO A 63 1.45 8.95 18.52
N GLY A 64 1.31 10.10 19.20
CA GLY A 64 1.45 10.21 20.66
C GLY A 64 0.32 9.56 21.47
N LEU A 65 -0.81 9.23 20.84
CA LEU A 65 -1.95 8.55 21.47
C LEU A 65 -1.95 7.04 21.21
N LEU A 66 -1.04 6.54 20.37
CA LEU A 66 -1.03 5.13 19.97
C LEU A 66 -0.93 4.22 21.19
N ALA A 67 0.01 4.51 22.11
CA ALA A 67 0.26 3.76 23.35
C ALA A 67 -0.99 3.57 24.25
N GLN A 68 -1.98 4.46 24.11
CA GLN A 68 -3.22 4.47 24.90
C GLN A 68 -4.41 3.91 24.12
N THR A 69 -4.25 3.70 22.81
CA THR A 69 -5.31 3.22 21.92
C THR A 69 -5.50 1.72 22.10
N THR A 70 -6.72 1.23 22.29
CA THR A 70 -6.94 -0.22 22.39
C THR A 70 -6.88 -0.86 21.00
N LEU A 71 -5.79 -1.58 20.72
CA LEU A 71 -5.63 -2.38 19.49
C LEU A 71 -6.14 -3.80 19.72
N ARG A 72 -6.96 -4.30 18.80
CA ARG A 72 -7.54 -5.65 18.83
C ARG A 72 -6.97 -6.48 17.68
N PRO A 73 -6.60 -7.76 17.90
CA PRO A 73 -5.89 -8.57 16.91
C PRO A 73 -6.58 -8.69 15.55
N GLU A 74 -7.89 -8.44 15.50
CA GLU A 74 -8.65 -8.52 14.27
C GLU A 74 -8.53 -7.28 13.37
N GLN A 75 -7.88 -6.22 13.82
CA GLN A 75 -7.74 -4.97 13.07
C GLN A 75 -6.58 -5.00 12.05
N ALA A 76 -6.63 -4.05 11.12
CA ALA A 76 -5.44 -3.55 10.44
C ALA A 76 -5.04 -2.20 11.05
N VAL A 77 -3.75 -2.00 11.30
CA VAL A 77 -3.17 -0.71 11.73
C VAL A 77 -2.20 -0.25 10.64
N LEU A 78 -2.48 0.92 10.05
CA LEU A 78 -1.63 1.57 9.07
C LEU A 78 -0.84 2.65 9.78
N VAL A 79 0.48 2.68 9.62
CA VAL A 79 1.35 3.74 10.13
C VAL A 79 1.95 4.48 8.95
N ASN A 80 1.44 5.69 8.71
CA ASN A 80 1.93 6.54 7.64
C ASN A 80 3.34 7.09 7.95
N CYS A 81 4.07 7.43 6.89
CA CYS A 81 5.40 8.05 6.97
C CYS A 81 5.32 9.37 7.77
N PRO A 82 6.21 9.62 8.75
CA PRO A 82 7.48 8.91 8.99
C PRO A 82 7.44 7.78 10.03
N GLY A 83 6.31 7.51 10.66
CA GLY A 83 6.22 6.48 11.71
C GLY A 83 7.00 6.80 12.99
N GLN A 84 7.17 8.09 13.31
CA GLN A 84 7.79 8.53 14.57
C GLN A 84 6.84 8.28 15.75
N ILE A 85 7.05 7.17 16.43
CA ILE A 85 6.21 6.67 17.53
C ILE A 85 7.10 6.48 18.76
N GLU A 86 6.59 6.83 19.94
CA GLU A 86 7.28 6.60 21.19
C GLU A 86 7.45 5.10 21.49
N ARG A 87 8.46 4.74 22.28
CA ARG A 87 8.77 3.34 22.61
C ARG A 87 7.56 2.54 23.11
N ALA A 88 6.72 3.12 23.96
CA ALA A 88 5.52 2.46 24.46
C ALA A 88 4.52 2.12 23.33
N GLY A 89 4.39 2.99 22.32
CA GLY A 89 3.58 2.74 21.14
C GLY A 89 4.19 1.65 20.24
N LEU A 90 5.52 1.62 20.08
CA LEU A 90 6.22 0.56 19.36
C LEU A 90 6.03 -0.81 20.03
N ASP A 91 6.16 -0.87 21.36
CA ASP A 91 5.92 -2.08 22.15
C ASP A 91 4.46 -2.56 22.03
N GLN A 92 3.52 -1.63 21.83
CA GLN A 92 2.13 -1.96 21.61
C GLN A 92 1.88 -2.49 20.19
N LEU A 93 2.45 -1.86 19.15
CA LEU A 93 2.38 -2.37 17.78
C LEU A 93 2.94 -3.78 17.69
N ARG A 94 4.08 -4.03 18.33
CA ARG A 94 4.67 -5.35 18.40
C ARG A 94 3.71 -6.38 18.99
N ARG A 95 3.15 -6.10 20.17
CA ARG A 95 2.16 -6.98 20.83
C ARG A 95 0.90 -7.20 20.00
N PHE A 96 0.40 -6.14 19.34
CA PHE A 96 -0.73 -6.22 18.44
C PHE A 96 -0.46 -7.18 17.27
N VAL A 97 0.70 -7.10 16.62
CA VAL A 97 1.07 -8.02 15.55
C VAL A 97 1.27 -9.44 16.09
N GLU A 98 2.01 -9.62 17.19
CA GLU A 98 2.26 -10.94 17.80
C GLU A 98 0.95 -11.68 18.12
N THR A 99 -0.10 -10.95 18.47
CA THR A 99 -1.43 -11.50 18.82
C THR A 99 -2.36 -11.72 17.63
N GLY A 100 -2.05 -11.26 16.42
CA GLY A 100 -2.84 -11.53 15.21
C GLY A 100 -3.05 -10.33 14.27
N GLY A 101 -2.68 -9.14 14.73
CA GLY A 101 -2.87 -7.88 14.04
C GLY A 101 -2.13 -7.78 12.70
N TYR A 102 -2.71 -7.03 11.76
CA TYR A 102 -2.03 -6.65 10.53
C TYR A 102 -1.47 -5.26 10.68
N LEU A 103 -0.14 -5.13 10.62
CA LEU A 103 0.54 -3.84 10.61
C LEU A 103 0.94 -3.50 9.18
N VAL A 104 0.60 -2.31 8.72
CA VAL A 104 0.98 -1.77 7.41
C VAL A 104 1.79 -0.51 7.66
N THR A 105 2.93 -0.35 7.01
CA THR A 105 3.83 0.80 7.22
C THR A 105 4.39 1.30 5.90
N THR A 106 4.79 2.58 5.88
CA THR A 106 5.32 3.22 4.66
C THR A 106 6.63 3.94 4.90
N ASP A 107 7.52 3.83 3.93
CA ASP A 107 8.77 4.56 3.76
C ASP A 107 9.63 4.65 5.03
N TRP A 108 9.81 5.83 5.63
CA TRP A 108 10.73 6.01 6.77
C TRP A 108 10.32 5.23 8.02
N ALA A 109 9.08 4.74 8.07
CA ALA A 109 8.64 3.79 9.09
C ALA A 109 9.48 2.49 9.07
N LEU A 110 10.22 2.19 7.99
CA LEU A 110 11.22 1.13 7.96
C LEU A 110 12.20 1.23 9.14
N LYS A 111 12.78 2.42 9.32
CA LYS A 111 13.74 2.66 10.40
C LYS A 111 13.05 2.94 11.73
N HIS A 112 12.01 3.78 11.70
CA HIS A 112 11.37 4.26 12.92
C HIS A 112 10.46 3.23 13.59
N VAL A 113 9.89 2.31 12.82
CA VAL A 113 8.97 1.28 13.32
C VAL A 113 9.57 -0.12 13.15
N LEU A 114 9.94 -0.51 11.93
CA LEU A 114 10.29 -1.90 11.65
C LEU A 114 11.62 -2.33 12.29
N GLU A 115 12.71 -1.61 12.05
CA GLU A 115 14.01 -1.91 12.68
C GLU A 115 13.93 -1.87 14.22
N SER A 116 13.08 -0.97 14.75
CA SER A 116 12.94 -0.77 16.19
C SER A 116 12.06 -1.83 16.88
N ALA A 117 10.93 -2.21 16.27
CA ALA A 117 9.96 -3.13 16.87
C ALA A 117 10.12 -4.59 16.38
N PHE A 118 10.65 -4.79 15.18
CA PHE A 118 10.77 -6.08 14.49
C PHE A 118 12.18 -6.27 13.88
N PRO A 119 13.24 -6.25 14.70
CA PRO A 119 14.61 -6.37 14.19
C PRO A 119 14.87 -7.72 13.51
N GLY A 120 15.76 -7.72 12.51
CA GLY A 120 16.25 -8.94 11.84
C GLY A 120 15.42 -9.44 10.66
N PHE A 121 14.34 -8.75 10.28
CA PHE A 121 13.58 -9.07 9.06
C PHE A 121 14.04 -8.21 7.88
N VAL A 122 14.01 -6.90 8.06
CA VAL A 122 14.39 -5.91 7.05
C VAL A 122 15.08 -4.72 7.71
N GLU A 123 15.86 -3.99 6.94
CA GLU A 123 16.50 -2.73 7.36
C GLU A 123 16.57 -1.75 6.19
N TYR A 124 16.74 -0.48 6.50
CA TYR A 124 17.16 0.51 5.53
C TYR A 124 18.58 0.22 5.06
N ASN A 125 18.78 0.18 3.75
CA ASN A 125 20.08 -0.16 3.14
C ASN A 125 21.21 0.89 3.39
N GLY A 126 20.88 2.05 3.97
CA GLY A 126 21.81 3.15 4.24
C GLY A 126 21.98 4.14 3.08
N ARG A 127 21.28 3.94 1.95
CA ARG A 127 21.34 4.78 0.76
C ARG A 127 19.94 5.27 0.36
N PRO A 128 19.65 6.57 0.51
CA PRO A 128 18.30 7.08 0.28
C PRO A 128 17.98 7.16 -1.22
N SER A 129 16.70 7.16 -1.57
CA SER A 129 16.27 7.54 -2.92
C SER A 129 16.41 9.05 -3.15
N CYS A 130 16.50 9.45 -4.41
CA CYS A 130 16.14 10.81 -4.80
C CYS A 130 14.61 10.94 -4.89
N ASP A 131 14.11 12.15 -5.11
CA ASP A 131 12.73 12.35 -5.52
C ASP A 131 12.54 11.80 -6.95
N ASP A 132 12.01 10.59 -7.06
CA ASP A 132 12.06 9.80 -8.29
C ASP A 132 10.74 9.06 -8.53
N VAL A 133 10.53 8.54 -9.72
CA VAL A 133 9.44 7.61 -10.00
C VAL A 133 10.07 6.36 -10.60
N VAL A 134 9.63 5.19 -10.14
CA VAL A 134 10.16 3.92 -10.63
C VAL A 134 9.05 3.04 -11.14
N ARG A 135 9.35 2.27 -12.18
CA ARG A 135 8.49 1.19 -12.63
C ARG A 135 8.39 0.12 -11.55
N VAL A 136 7.18 -0.39 -11.27
CA VAL A 136 6.99 -1.50 -10.32
C VAL A 136 6.43 -2.74 -11.01
N GLU A 137 6.81 -3.90 -10.49
CA GLU A 137 6.42 -5.22 -10.95
C GLU A 137 5.86 -6.02 -9.76
N VAL A 138 4.67 -6.58 -9.89
CA VAL A 138 4.19 -7.60 -8.95
C VAL A 138 4.99 -8.87 -9.19
N VAL A 139 5.47 -9.50 -8.12
CA VAL A 139 6.21 -10.76 -8.23
C VAL A 139 5.22 -11.88 -8.58
N ASP A 140 5.08 -12.14 -9.88
CA ASP A 140 4.13 -13.04 -10.55
C ASP A 140 4.21 -14.52 -10.11
N ARG A 141 5.08 -14.87 -9.16
CA ARG A 141 5.42 -16.28 -8.86
C ARG A 141 5.13 -16.78 -7.44
N GLY A 142 4.46 -16.01 -6.58
CA GLY A 142 4.21 -16.52 -5.21
C GLY A 142 3.08 -15.88 -4.40
N VAL A 143 2.64 -14.67 -4.72
CA VAL A 143 1.71 -13.95 -3.85
C VAL A 143 0.28 -14.05 -4.38
N GLU A 144 -0.42 -15.13 -4.02
CA GLU A 144 -1.84 -15.33 -4.38
C GLU A 144 -2.72 -14.11 -4.06
N MET A 145 -2.37 -13.35 -3.01
CA MET A 145 -3.08 -12.13 -2.61
C MET A 145 -3.07 -11.02 -3.69
N LEU A 146 -2.03 -10.93 -4.52
CA LEU A 146 -1.88 -9.88 -5.54
C LEU A 146 -2.18 -10.36 -6.95
N LYS A 147 -2.64 -11.61 -7.07
CA LYS A 147 -3.12 -12.16 -8.32
C LYS A 147 -4.21 -11.25 -8.89
N ASP A 148 -4.11 -11.01 -10.20
CA ASP A 148 -5.02 -10.16 -10.98
C ASP A 148 -5.01 -8.66 -10.63
N LEU A 149 -4.09 -8.19 -9.77
CA LEU A 149 -3.92 -6.76 -9.51
C LEU A 149 -3.33 -6.04 -10.74
N LEU A 150 -2.36 -6.67 -11.41
CA LEU A 150 -1.74 -6.21 -12.65
C LEU A 150 -1.96 -7.24 -13.75
N ASP A 151 -2.11 -6.79 -14.99
CA ASP A 151 -1.95 -7.64 -16.17
C ASP A 151 -0.68 -7.31 -16.96
N SER A 152 -0.38 -8.13 -17.96
CA SER A 152 0.84 -8.02 -18.78
C SER A 152 1.01 -6.70 -19.55
N LYS A 153 -0.05 -5.91 -19.71
CA LYS A 153 -0.02 -4.59 -20.37
C LYS A 153 0.18 -3.44 -19.39
N ASP A 154 0.04 -3.71 -18.10
CA ASP A 154 0.18 -2.68 -17.08
C ASP A 154 1.65 -2.34 -16.84
N ASP A 155 1.90 -1.06 -16.62
CA ASP A 155 3.23 -0.52 -16.37
C ASP A 155 3.17 0.57 -15.29
N PRO A 156 2.70 0.24 -14.07
CA PRO A 156 2.52 1.24 -13.03
C PRO A 156 3.84 1.88 -12.62
N GLN A 157 3.77 3.20 -12.39
CA GLN A 157 4.91 4.03 -11.99
C GLN A 157 4.65 4.54 -10.58
N TRP A 158 5.46 4.13 -9.61
CA TRP A 158 5.30 4.52 -8.20
C TRP A 158 6.36 5.53 -7.81
N TRP A 159 5.91 6.60 -7.16
CA TRP A 159 6.75 7.68 -6.69
C TRP A 159 7.52 7.28 -5.44
N LEU A 160 8.80 7.63 -5.42
CA LEU A 160 9.67 7.55 -4.26
C LEU A 160 9.91 8.99 -3.80
N GLU A 161 9.59 9.27 -2.54
CA GLU A 161 9.85 10.58 -1.98
C GLU A 161 11.36 10.84 -1.92
N GLY A 162 11.73 12.13 -1.92
CA GLY A 162 13.09 12.53 -1.63
C GLY A 162 13.54 11.94 -0.29
N SER A 163 14.54 11.07 -0.34
CA SER A 163 15.05 10.32 0.80
C SER A 163 14.21 9.15 1.29
N SER A 164 13.40 8.50 0.45
CA SER A 164 12.80 7.21 0.82
C SER A 164 13.86 6.15 1.15
N TYR A 165 13.48 5.13 1.92
CA TYR A 165 14.39 4.13 2.49
C TYR A 165 14.29 2.77 1.77
N PRO A 166 15.13 2.49 0.75
CA PRO A 166 15.17 1.17 0.11
C PRO A 166 15.34 0.02 1.11
N ILE A 167 14.54 -1.02 0.89
CA ILE A 167 14.36 -2.14 1.81
C ILE A 167 15.41 -3.21 1.54
N ARG A 168 16.35 -3.39 2.46
CA ARG A 168 17.22 -4.57 2.48
C ARG A 168 16.54 -5.69 3.25
N VAL A 169 16.48 -6.87 2.64
CA VAL A 169 15.96 -8.08 3.30
C VAL A 169 17.08 -8.78 4.07
N LEU A 170 16.88 -8.97 5.38
CA LEU A 170 17.86 -9.62 6.26
C LEU A 170 17.59 -11.12 6.43
N ASP A 171 16.32 -11.55 6.36
CA ASP A 171 15.92 -12.95 6.47
C ASP A 171 15.04 -13.37 5.27
N PRO A 172 15.65 -13.76 4.14
CA PRO A 172 14.91 -14.17 2.93
C PRO A 172 14.01 -15.39 3.12
N GLY A 173 14.22 -16.19 4.18
CA GLY A 173 13.39 -17.32 4.51
C GLY A 173 12.08 -16.94 5.21
N LYS A 174 12.02 -15.74 5.79
CA LYS A 174 10.84 -15.23 6.51
C LYS A 174 10.18 -14.01 5.87
N VAL A 175 10.90 -13.30 5.00
CA VAL A 175 10.40 -12.11 4.30
C VAL A 175 10.02 -12.46 2.87
N GLU A 176 8.76 -12.20 2.54
CA GLU A 176 8.19 -12.34 1.22
C GLU A 176 8.23 -10.98 0.50
N VAL A 177 8.87 -10.90 -0.67
CA VAL A 177 8.84 -9.70 -1.51
C VAL A 177 7.58 -9.75 -2.38
N LEU A 178 6.70 -8.76 -2.22
CA LEU A 178 5.41 -8.70 -2.88
C LEU A 178 5.46 -7.93 -4.20
N ILE A 179 6.14 -6.78 -4.18
CA ILE A 179 6.33 -5.89 -5.33
C ILE A 179 7.82 -5.57 -5.39
N ARG A 180 8.37 -5.56 -6.60
CA ARG A 180 9.78 -5.23 -6.85
C ARG A 180 9.91 -4.15 -7.92
N SER A 181 11.08 -3.55 -8.02
CA SER A 181 11.47 -2.66 -9.11
C SER A 181 12.92 -2.90 -9.48
N LYS A 182 13.15 -3.35 -10.72
CA LYS A 182 14.51 -3.45 -11.27
C LYS A 182 15.17 -2.08 -11.39
N GLU A 183 14.38 -1.06 -11.71
CA GLU A 183 14.87 0.32 -11.81
C GLU A 183 15.34 0.85 -10.45
N MET A 184 14.61 0.57 -9.37
CA MET A 184 15.04 0.92 -8.02
C MET A 184 16.31 0.15 -7.61
N GLU A 185 16.42 -1.12 -7.97
CA GLU A 185 17.63 -1.92 -7.72
C GLU A 185 18.85 -1.31 -8.40
N GLU A 186 18.74 -0.98 -9.69
CA GLU A 186 19.82 -0.38 -10.47
C GLU A 186 20.22 1.00 -9.93
N LYS A 187 19.24 1.83 -9.58
CA LYS A 187 19.49 3.21 -9.10
C LYS A 187 19.94 3.27 -7.66
N TYR A 188 19.34 2.48 -6.76
CA TYR A 188 19.43 2.64 -5.30
C TYR A 188 19.94 1.39 -4.55
N GLY A 189 20.09 0.26 -5.25
CA GLY A 189 20.78 -0.94 -4.74
C GLY A 189 19.87 -2.02 -4.15
N GLU A 190 18.57 -1.77 -4.02
CA GLU A 190 17.61 -2.77 -3.52
C GLU A 190 16.39 -2.82 -4.44
N ALA A 191 15.95 -4.03 -4.78
CA ALA A 191 14.76 -4.25 -5.61
C ALA A 191 13.40 -4.21 -4.88
N PRO A 192 13.26 -4.62 -3.60
CA PRO A 192 11.95 -4.72 -2.95
C PRO A 192 11.24 -3.38 -2.77
N ILE A 193 10.07 -3.24 -3.38
CA ILE A 193 9.17 -2.07 -3.21
C ILE A 193 8.20 -2.32 -2.06
N ALA A 194 7.67 -3.54 -1.99
CA ALA A 194 6.74 -3.97 -0.96
C ALA A 194 7.15 -5.33 -0.42
N VAL A 195 7.15 -5.50 0.89
CA VAL A 195 7.49 -6.75 1.57
C VAL A 195 6.44 -7.12 2.60
N ARG A 196 6.42 -8.40 2.94
CA ARG A 196 5.63 -8.94 4.04
C ARG A 196 6.46 -9.92 4.86
N PHE A 197 6.24 -9.92 6.16
CA PHE A 197 6.69 -11.02 7.03
C PHE A 197 5.68 -11.27 8.15
N SER A 198 5.74 -12.45 8.74
CA SER A 198 4.90 -12.83 9.88
C SER A 198 5.64 -12.64 11.19
N CYS A 199 4.94 -12.18 12.22
CA CYS A 199 5.45 -12.12 13.59
C CYS A 199 4.33 -12.59 14.54
N GLY A 200 4.60 -13.65 15.30
CA GLY A 200 3.56 -14.35 16.07
C GLY A 200 2.42 -14.81 15.16
N LYS A 201 1.18 -14.39 15.46
CA LYS A 201 -0.01 -14.73 14.67
C LYS A 201 -0.37 -13.70 13.60
N GLY A 202 0.27 -12.54 13.61
CA GLY A 202 -0.03 -11.43 12.71
C GLY A 202 0.89 -11.34 11.50
N SER A 203 0.75 -10.25 10.75
CA SER A 203 1.57 -9.96 9.58
C SER A 203 1.95 -8.49 9.54
N VAL A 204 3.19 -8.23 9.14
CA VAL A 204 3.70 -6.88 8.86
C VAL A 204 3.84 -6.74 7.35
N PHE A 205 3.32 -5.64 6.82
CA PHE A 205 3.46 -5.19 5.45
C PHE A 205 4.20 -3.86 5.46
N HIS A 206 5.12 -3.70 4.53
CA HIS A 206 5.87 -2.47 4.40
C HIS A 206 6.10 -2.13 2.94
N ILE A 207 5.97 -0.85 2.60
CA ILE A 207 6.32 -0.31 1.29
C ILE A 207 7.34 0.81 1.43
N VAL A 208 8.30 0.89 0.50
CA VAL A 208 9.26 2.00 0.42
C VAL A 208 8.61 3.30 -0.08
N SER A 209 7.50 3.17 -0.81
CA SER A 209 6.72 4.28 -1.36
C SER A 209 5.61 4.71 -0.37
N HIS A 210 4.71 5.56 -0.82
CA HIS A 210 3.52 6.00 -0.10
C HIS A 210 2.28 5.39 -0.75
N TYR A 211 1.26 5.10 0.06
CA TYR A 211 -0.01 4.63 -0.51
C TYR A 211 -0.72 5.72 -1.29
N TYR A 212 -0.66 6.97 -0.83
CA TYR A 212 -1.08 8.12 -1.63
C TYR A 212 0.09 8.67 -2.44
N LEU A 213 0.18 8.26 -3.70
CA LEU A 213 1.19 8.70 -4.65
C LEU A 213 0.95 10.19 -4.95
N GLN A 214 1.84 11.04 -4.46
CA GLN A 214 1.74 12.49 -4.67
C GLN A 214 2.15 12.90 -6.09
N ARG A 215 2.92 12.05 -6.78
CA ARG A 215 3.39 12.24 -8.15
C ARG A 215 3.27 10.94 -8.95
N THR A 216 3.13 11.08 -10.25
CA THR A 216 3.28 10.00 -11.23
C THR A 216 4.10 10.51 -12.42
N GLU A 217 4.61 9.58 -13.22
CA GLU A 217 5.25 9.88 -14.50
C GLU A 217 4.57 9.10 -15.63
N THR A 218 4.44 9.74 -16.79
CA THR A 218 3.97 9.09 -18.01
C THR A 218 5.14 8.92 -18.98
N ARG A 219 5.59 7.68 -19.17
CA ARG A 219 6.77 7.32 -19.97
C ARG A 219 6.38 6.72 -21.32
N THR A 220 5.26 6.03 -21.39
CA THR A 220 4.74 5.41 -22.61
C THR A 220 3.60 6.21 -23.24
N ASN A 221 3.33 5.98 -24.53
CA ASN A 221 2.16 6.55 -25.19
C ASN A 221 0.84 6.08 -24.56
N ARG A 222 0.80 4.84 -24.05
CA ARG A 222 -0.37 4.32 -23.31
C ARG A 222 -0.62 5.14 -22.05
N GLN A 223 0.43 5.42 -21.27
CA GLN A 223 0.31 6.21 -20.04
C GLN A 223 -0.12 7.66 -20.31
N LYS A 224 0.35 8.27 -21.40
CA LYS A 224 -0.05 9.62 -21.85
C LYS A 224 -1.46 9.65 -22.48
N GLY A 225 -2.00 8.48 -22.83
CA GLY A 225 -3.33 8.33 -23.39
C GLY A 225 -4.42 8.69 -22.38
N ALA A 226 -5.67 8.71 -22.84
CA ALA A 226 -6.79 9.05 -21.99
C ALA A 226 -7.09 7.93 -20.98
N ALA A 227 -7.31 8.28 -19.72
CA ALA A 227 -7.65 7.30 -18.69
C ALA A 227 -8.95 6.53 -19.00
N LYS A 228 -9.90 7.12 -19.75
CA LYS A 228 -11.10 6.43 -20.22
C LYS A 228 -10.77 5.22 -21.13
N GLU A 229 -9.71 5.30 -21.93
CA GLU A 229 -9.26 4.20 -22.79
C GLU A 229 -8.67 3.07 -21.94
N TYR A 230 -7.79 3.40 -20.98
CA TYR A 230 -7.27 2.44 -20.01
C TYR A 230 -8.40 1.72 -19.25
N LEU A 231 -9.39 2.45 -18.74
CA LEU A 231 -10.53 1.86 -18.05
C LEU A 231 -11.39 0.98 -18.97
N ALA A 232 -11.60 1.41 -20.22
CA ALA A 232 -12.30 0.60 -21.21
C ALA A 232 -11.55 -0.70 -21.53
N GLU A 233 -10.21 -0.68 -21.62
CA GLU A 233 -9.38 -1.89 -21.77
C GLU A 233 -9.60 -2.88 -20.62
N LYS A 234 -9.82 -2.38 -19.40
CA LYS A 234 -10.12 -3.19 -18.20
C LYS A 234 -11.60 -3.61 -18.09
N GLY A 235 -12.43 -3.19 -19.04
CA GLY A 235 -13.89 -3.37 -19.01
C GLY A 235 -14.56 -2.61 -17.86
N ILE A 236 -13.99 -1.48 -17.43
CA ILE A 236 -14.48 -0.66 -16.31
C ILE A 236 -15.23 0.54 -16.88
N VAL A 237 -16.50 0.68 -16.50
CA VAL A 237 -17.41 1.71 -17.02
C VAL A 237 -17.73 2.76 -15.96
N ALA A 238 -18.00 2.36 -14.72
CA ALA A 238 -18.46 3.28 -13.69
C ALA A 238 -17.36 4.30 -13.32
N ALA A 239 -16.09 3.94 -13.42
CA ALA A 239 -14.97 4.86 -13.16
C ALA A 239 -14.69 5.90 -14.27
N GLN A 240 -15.22 5.73 -15.47
CA GLN A 240 -14.84 6.56 -16.64
C GLN A 240 -15.19 8.04 -16.46
N ALA A 241 -16.32 8.35 -15.82
CA ALA A 241 -16.71 9.74 -15.55
C ALA A 241 -15.75 10.43 -14.57
N ALA A 242 -15.28 9.71 -13.54
CA ALA A 242 -14.30 10.23 -12.59
C ALA A 242 -12.90 10.40 -13.22
N ALA A 243 -12.63 9.66 -14.30
CA ALA A 243 -11.36 9.68 -15.03
C ALA A 243 -11.31 10.71 -16.17
N GLU A 244 -12.33 11.56 -16.31
CA GLU A 244 -12.40 12.55 -17.38
C GLU A 244 -11.26 13.57 -17.30
N GLY A 245 -10.55 13.74 -18.43
CA GLY A 245 -9.41 14.66 -18.52
C GLY A 245 -8.15 14.17 -17.80
N LEU A 246 -8.12 12.93 -17.30
CA LEU A 246 -6.93 12.32 -16.69
C LEU A 246 -6.14 11.47 -17.69
N GLU A 247 -4.84 11.40 -17.46
CA GLU A 247 -3.92 10.48 -18.14
C GLU A 247 -4.05 9.06 -17.56
N ALA A 248 -3.95 8.06 -18.43
CA ALA A 248 -4.02 6.65 -18.07
C ALA A 248 -2.98 6.26 -17.01
N GLY A 249 -1.75 6.77 -17.11
CA GLY A 249 -0.67 6.45 -16.16
C GLY A 249 -1.00 6.90 -14.74
N ALA A 250 -1.65 8.06 -14.57
CA ALA A 250 -2.06 8.53 -13.25
C ALA A 250 -3.14 7.63 -12.63
N VAL A 251 -4.15 7.23 -13.41
CA VAL A 251 -5.22 6.34 -12.94
C VAL A 251 -4.73 4.92 -12.72
N GLU A 252 -3.81 4.41 -13.54
CA GLU A 252 -3.16 3.12 -13.36
C GLU A 252 -2.34 3.08 -12.06
N SER A 253 -1.47 4.06 -11.80
CA SER A 253 -0.72 4.12 -10.54
C SER A 253 -1.63 4.21 -9.32
N ALA A 254 -2.68 5.03 -9.38
CA ALA A 254 -3.65 5.14 -8.29
C ALA A 254 -4.45 3.84 -8.09
N TYR A 255 -4.91 3.21 -9.17
CA TYR A 255 -5.60 1.92 -9.16
C TYR A 255 -4.75 0.82 -8.52
N THR A 256 -3.46 0.75 -8.87
CA THR A 256 -2.55 -0.30 -8.38
C THR A 256 -2.17 -0.12 -6.92
N SER A 257 -1.88 1.11 -6.48
CA SER A 257 -1.66 1.41 -5.06
C SER A 257 -2.91 1.12 -4.22
N THR A 258 -4.07 1.57 -4.71
CA THR A 258 -5.36 1.33 -4.06
C THR A 258 -5.66 -0.16 -3.95
N GLY A 259 -5.48 -0.90 -5.04
CA GLY A 259 -5.73 -2.34 -5.05
C GLY A 259 -4.77 -3.11 -4.16
N PHE A 260 -3.51 -2.67 -4.04
CA PHE A 260 -2.56 -3.26 -3.10
C PHE A 260 -3.04 -3.11 -1.65
N LEU A 261 -3.42 -1.90 -1.23
CA LEU A 261 -3.98 -1.67 0.11
C LEU A 261 -5.29 -2.46 0.33
N GLY A 262 -6.20 -2.39 -0.63
CA GLY A 262 -7.48 -3.10 -0.57
C GLY A 262 -7.31 -4.61 -0.39
N LYS A 263 -6.38 -5.24 -1.11
CA LYS A 263 -6.09 -6.68 -0.99
C LYS A 263 -5.53 -7.05 0.39
N ILE A 264 -4.73 -6.19 1.03
CA ILE A 264 -4.26 -6.40 2.41
C ILE A 264 -5.46 -6.41 3.37
N LEU A 265 -6.37 -5.43 3.23
CA LEU A 265 -7.56 -5.33 4.08
C LEU A 265 -8.52 -6.50 3.88
N ILE A 266 -8.75 -6.91 2.63
CA ILE A 266 -9.54 -8.11 2.31
C ILE A 266 -8.95 -9.34 3.01
N LYS A 267 -7.64 -9.55 2.90
CA LYS A 267 -6.97 -10.68 3.55
C LYS A 267 -7.09 -10.64 5.08
N ARG A 268 -7.06 -9.44 5.68
CA ARG A 268 -7.34 -9.27 7.11
C ARG A 268 -8.77 -9.66 7.47
N GLN A 269 -9.77 -9.28 6.67
CA GLN A 269 -11.16 -9.68 6.91
C GLN A 269 -11.37 -11.20 6.73
N GLN A 270 -10.76 -11.81 5.72
CA GLN A 270 -10.82 -13.26 5.49
C GLN A 270 -10.24 -14.06 6.67
N SER A 271 -9.20 -13.53 7.34
CA SER A 271 -8.59 -14.16 8.52
C SER A 271 -9.29 -13.86 9.85
N LYS A 272 -10.44 -13.17 9.84
CA LYS A 272 -11.35 -13.08 10.99
C LYS A 272 -12.33 -14.25 11.07
N ALA A 273 -12.62 -14.86 9.91
CA ALA A 273 -13.65 -15.88 9.75
C ALA A 273 -13.21 -17.24 10.30
#